data_AF-A0A6F9CKD7-F1
#
_entry.id   AF-A0A6F9CKD7-F1
#
_cell.length_a   1.000
_cell.length_b   1.000
_cell.length_c   1.000
_cell.angle_alpha   90.00
_cell.angle_beta   90.00
_cell.angle_gamma   90.00
#
_symmetry.space_group_name_H-M   'P 1'
#
loop_
_entity.id
_entity.type
_entity.pdbx_description
1 polymer ?
#
loop_
_entity_poly.entity_id
_entity_poly.type
_entity_poly.pdbx_seq_one_letter_code
_entity_poly.pdbx_strand_id
1 'polypeptide(L)'
;TLIVRVLHQAGHVTKAAYNLTKGHGLLTWVLQQLERRHVDQGLLSAVVELLHVLWFTNLGQKEAHGEGAPSSSTPQGHTTPKVLPLPLISQFLCVATSIIRHLR
;
A
#
# COMPACT_ATOMS: atom_id res chain seq x y z
N THR A 1 -12.63 -9.82 -8.18
CA THR A 1 -12.11 -8.43 -8.20
C THR A 1 -12.72 -7.54 -7.13
N LEU A 2 -13.99 -7.72 -6.71
CA LEU A 2 -14.65 -6.88 -5.67
C LEU A 2 -13.84 -6.72 -4.37
N ILE A 3 -13.28 -7.82 -3.85
CA ILE A 3 -12.44 -7.79 -2.63
C ILE A 3 -11.24 -6.86 -2.82
N VAL A 4 -10.54 -6.95 -3.96
CA VAL A 4 -9.38 -6.11 -4.28
C VAL A 4 -9.78 -4.63 -4.34
N ARG A 5 -10.96 -4.31 -4.88
CA ARG A 5 -11.49 -2.94 -4.92
C ARG A 5 -11.81 -2.39 -3.54
N VAL A 6 -12.42 -3.18 -2.66
CA VAL A 6 -12.69 -2.77 -1.27
C VAL A 6 -11.38 -2.53 -0.51
N LEU A 7 -10.40 -3.41 -0.70
CA LEU A 7 -9.06 -3.26 -0.12
C LEU A 7 -8.34 -2.03 -0.67
N HIS A 8 -8.50 -1.73 -1.96
CA HIS A 8 -7.96 -0.52 -2.59
C HIS A 8 -8.54 0.73 -1.92
N GLN A 9 -9.86 0.77 -1.76
CA GLN A 9 -10.51 1.90 -1.08
C GLN A 9 -10.04 2.06 0.37
N ALA A 10 -9.91 0.96 1.11
CA ALA A 10 -9.37 0.98 2.47
C ALA A 10 -7.88 1.41 2.50
N GLY A 11 -7.11 1.09 1.45
CA GLY A 11 -5.70 1.44 1.31
C GLY A 11 -5.42 2.93 1.21
N HIS A 12 -6.42 3.76 0.92
CA HIS A 12 -6.27 5.23 0.95
C HIS A 12 -6.17 5.79 2.38
N VAL A 13 -6.67 5.06 3.39
CA VAL A 13 -6.61 5.51 4.79
C VAL A 13 -5.31 4.99 5.42
N THR A 14 -4.40 5.87 5.84
CA THR A 14 -3.06 5.49 6.33
C THR A 14 -3.09 4.43 7.43
N LYS A 15 -4.00 4.55 8.41
CA LYS A 15 -4.13 3.56 9.49
C LYS A 15 -4.59 2.20 8.95
N ALA A 16 -5.53 2.19 8.02
CA ALA A 16 -6.02 0.95 7.41
C ALA A 16 -4.95 0.33 6.49
N ALA A 17 -4.27 1.12 5.65
CA ALA A 17 -3.16 0.67 4.81
C ALA A 17 -2.03 0.03 5.64
N TYR A 18 -1.68 0.63 6.78
CA TYR A 18 -0.71 0.07 7.70
C TYR A 18 -1.19 -1.25 8.30
N ASN A 19 -2.44 -1.30 8.79
CA ASN A 19 -2.98 -2.52 9.38
C ASN A 19 -3.11 -3.66 8.35
N LEU A 20 -3.53 -3.35 7.13
CA LEU A 20 -3.64 -4.31 6.04
C LEU A 20 -2.28 -4.92 5.68
N THR A 21 -1.24 -4.08 5.61
CA THR A 21 0.10 -4.51 5.20
C THR A 21 0.89 -5.19 6.33
N LYS A 22 0.82 -4.68 7.57
CA LYS A 22 1.56 -5.25 8.71
C LYS A 22 0.82 -6.36 9.47
N GLY A 23 -0.51 -6.26 9.59
CA GLY A 23 -1.29 -7.07 10.54
C GLY A 23 -2.05 -8.25 9.94
N HIS A 24 -2.36 -8.21 8.64
CA HIS A 24 -3.37 -9.11 8.06
C HIS A 24 -2.86 -9.96 6.88
N GLY A 25 -1.54 -9.99 6.64
CA GLY A 25 -0.95 -10.83 5.60
C GLY A 25 -1.46 -10.50 4.18
N LEU A 26 -1.94 -9.28 3.94
CA LEU A 26 -2.55 -8.92 2.66
C LEU A 26 -1.60 -9.14 1.49
N LEU A 27 -0.32 -8.76 1.62
CA LEU A 27 0.68 -8.95 0.56
C LEU A 27 0.90 -10.45 0.25
N THR A 28 0.88 -11.30 1.27
CA THR A 28 0.93 -12.76 1.10
C THR A 28 -0.32 -13.29 0.40
N TRP A 29 -1.51 -12.80 0.78
CA TRP A 29 -2.75 -13.18 0.10
C TRP A 29 -2.75 -12.75 -1.37
N VAL A 30 -2.28 -11.53 -1.67
CA VAL A 30 -2.13 -11.04 -3.04
C VAL A 30 -1.17 -11.94 -3.82
N LEU A 31 -0.03 -12.32 -3.24
CA LEU A 31 0.91 -13.23 -3.87
C LEU A 31 0.26 -14.58 -4.22
N GLN A 32 -0.52 -15.15 -3.31
CA GLN A 32 -1.29 -16.37 -3.56
C GLN A 32 -2.34 -16.21 -4.68
N GLN A 33 -2.90 -15.00 -4.87
CA GLN A 33 -3.79 -14.74 -6.00
C GLN A 33 -3.01 -14.74 -7.33
N LEU A 34 -1.80 -14.19 -7.34
CA LEU A 34 -0.93 -14.13 -8.52
C LEU A 34 -0.38 -15.52 -8.89
N GLU A 35 -0.11 -16.39 -7.93
CA GLU A 35 0.38 -17.75 -8.20
C GLU A 35 -0.67 -18.70 -8.82
N ARG A 36 -1.93 -18.26 -8.97
CA ARG A 36 -2.96 -19.07 -9.61
C ARG A 36 -2.65 -19.28 -11.10
N ARG A 37 -2.98 -20.47 -11.62
CA ARG A 37 -2.71 -20.86 -13.02
C ARG A 37 -3.25 -19.87 -14.06
N HIS A 38 -4.35 -19.17 -13.76
CA HIS A 38 -4.93 -18.17 -14.64
C HIS A 38 -5.23 -16.92 -13.83
N VAL A 39 -4.48 -15.85 -14.10
CA VAL A 39 -4.73 -14.51 -13.56
C VAL A 39 -5.37 -13.70 -14.67
N ASP A 40 -6.64 -13.32 -14.47
CA ASP A 40 -7.34 -12.43 -15.40
C ASP A 40 -6.69 -11.04 -15.41
N GLN A 41 -6.65 -10.38 -16.58
CA GLN A 41 -6.03 -9.06 -16.75
C GLN A 41 -6.68 -8.00 -15.85
N GLY A 42 -8.00 -8.08 -15.62
CA GLY A 42 -8.70 -7.18 -14.71
C GLY A 42 -8.31 -7.39 -13.25
N LEU A 43 -8.01 -8.64 -12.85
CA LEU A 43 -7.46 -8.91 -11.53
C LEU A 43 -6.03 -8.38 -11.39
N LEU A 44 -5.18 -8.59 -12.41
CA LEU A 44 -3.81 -8.10 -12.41
C LEU A 44 -3.77 -6.57 -12.29
N SER A 45 -4.58 -5.85 -13.08
CA SER A 45 -4.68 -4.38 -13.02
C SER A 45 -5.13 -3.91 -11.64
N ALA A 46 -6.16 -4.52 -11.07
CA ALA A 46 -6.66 -4.15 -9.74
C ALA A 46 -5.62 -4.41 -8.63
N VAL A 47 -4.81 -5.47 -8.78
CA VAL A 47 -3.71 -5.77 -7.85
C VAL A 47 -2.58 -4.74 -7.98
N VAL A 48 -2.24 -4.30 -9.19
CA VAL A 48 -1.26 -3.24 -9.42
C VAL A 48 -1.69 -1.93 -8.75
N GLU A 49 -2.95 -1.52 -8.96
CA GLU A 49 -3.53 -0.33 -8.33
C GLU A 49 -3.50 -0.44 -6.80
N LEU A 50 -3.92 -1.58 -6.25
CA LEU A 50 -3.90 -1.85 -4.81
C LEU A 50 -2.47 -1.74 -4.25
N LEU A 51 -1.50 -2.38 -4.91
CA LEU A 51 -0.10 -2.36 -4.46
C LEU A 51 0.47 -0.94 -4.47
N HIS A 52 0.16 -0.16 -5.50
CA HIS A 52 0.56 1.23 -5.62
C HIS A 52 0.00 2.08 -4.46
N VAL A 53 -1.31 2.01 -4.21
CA VAL A 53 -1.94 2.76 -3.11
C VAL A 53 -1.34 2.37 -1.77
N LEU A 54 -1.22 1.07 -1.48
CA LEU A 54 -0.66 0.62 -0.21
C LEU A 54 0.79 1.10 -0.02
N TRP A 55 1.61 1.10 -1.07
CA TRP A 55 2.99 1.56 -1.00
C TRP A 55 3.07 3.06 -0.66
N PHE A 56 2.39 3.89 -1.44
CA PHE A 56 2.43 5.35 -1.29
C PHE A 56 1.77 5.82 0.01
N THR A 57 0.62 5.26 0.38
CA THR A 57 -0.04 5.63 1.63
C THR A 57 0.82 5.25 2.85
N ASN A 58 1.50 4.10 2.82
CA ASN A 58 2.34 3.68 3.95
C ASN A 58 3.67 4.46 4.06
N LEU A 59 4.22 4.97 2.96
CA LEU A 59 5.36 5.89 2.99
C LEU A 59 5.01 7.25 3.62
N GLY A 60 3.73 7.49 3.88
CA GLY A 60 3.27 8.77 4.36
C GLY A 60 3.58 9.83 3.32
N GLN A 61 2.82 9.85 2.23
CA GLN A 61 2.37 11.16 1.79
C GLN A 61 1.70 11.78 3.01
N LYS A 62 2.46 12.63 3.70
CA LYS A 62 1.94 13.54 4.71
C LYS A 62 0.78 14.16 3.97
N GLU A 63 -0.45 13.78 4.31
CA GLU A 63 -1.61 14.56 3.95
C GLU A 63 -1.19 15.96 4.34
N ALA A 64 -0.93 16.80 3.34
CA ALA A 64 -0.74 18.20 3.57
C ALA A 64 -2.05 18.57 4.26
N HIS A 65 -1.97 18.74 5.58
CA HIS A 65 -3.03 19.27 6.39
C HIS A 65 -3.26 20.68 5.83
N GLY A 66 -4.04 20.72 4.76
CA GLY A 66 -4.64 21.92 4.25
C GLY A 66 -5.75 22.25 5.21
N GLU A 67 -5.57 23.40 5.85
CA GLU A 67 -6.61 24.33 6.28
C GLU A 67 -7.19 24.12 7.70
N GLY A 68 -6.74 25.00 8.60
CA GLY A 68 -7.65 25.62 9.58
C GLY A 68 -7.32 25.50 11.07
N ALA A 69 -6.22 26.09 11.56
CA ALA A 69 -6.16 26.75 12.87
C ALA A 69 -4.78 27.43 13.11
N PRO A 70 -4.72 28.73 13.48
CA PRO A 70 -3.52 29.31 14.05
C PRO A 70 -3.60 29.19 15.58
N SER A 71 -2.87 28.27 16.20
CA SER A 71 -2.71 28.28 17.65
C SER A 71 -1.40 27.62 18.09
N SER A 72 -0.55 28.46 18.66
CA SER A 72 0.54 28.19 19.60
C SER A 72 1.65 27.20 19.21
N SER A 73 2.78 27.78 18.78
CA SER A 73 4.15 27.47 19.20
C SER A 73 4.45 26.05 19.71
N THR A 74 4.92 25.20 18.80
CA THR A 74 5.86 24.11 19.13
C THR A 74 6.97 24.10 18.08
N PRO A 75 8.25 23.89 18.46
CA PRO A 75 9.36 23.90 17.51
C PRO A 75 9.14 22.81 16.46
N GLN A 76 9.31 23.17 15.19
CA GLN A 76 9.24 22.27 14.04
C GLN A 76 10.20 21.09 14.27
N GLY A 77 9.68 19.98 14.79
CA GLY A 77 10.38 18.71 14.82
C GLY A 77 10.59 18.29 13.38
N HIS A 78 11.86 18.16 12.98
CA HIS A 78 12.25 17.53 11.73
C HIS A 78 11.59 16.15 11.66
N THR A 79 10.47 16.02 10.95
CA THR A 79 9.82 14.73 10.77
C THR A 79 10.68 13.96 9.78
N THR A 80 11.56 13.10 10.30
CA THR A 80 12.25 12.08 9.50
C THR A 80 11.20 11.43 8.58
N PRO A 81 11.43 11.35 7.26
CA PRO A 81 10.47 10.72 6.37
C PRO A 81 10.13 9.34 6.92
N LYS A 82 8.84 8.99 6.97
CA LYS A 82 8.39 7.69 7.46
C LYS A 82 8.87 6.63 6.48
N VAL A 83 10.05 6.06 6.74
CA VAL A 83 10.60 4.98 5.93
C VAL A 83 9.87 3.69 6.27
N LEU A 84 9.49 2.93 5.25
CA LEU A 84 8.93 1.60 5.45
C LEU A 84 9.98 0.66 6.06
N PRO A 85 9.60 -0.20 7.03
CA PRO A 85 10.52 -1.22 7.52
C PRO A 85 11.00 -2.12 6.38
N LEU A 86 12.30 -2.45 6.36
CA LEU A 86 12.90 -3.29 5.31
C LEU A 86 12.15 -4.61 5.04
N PRO A 87 11.64 -5.35 6.05
CA PRO A 87 10.84 -6.55 5.80
C PRO A 87 9.59 -6.27 4.98
N LEU A 88 8.97 -5.12 5.19
CA LEU A 88 7.79 -4.72 4.43
C LEU A 88 8.16 -4.38 2.99
N ILE A 89 9.25 -3.63 2.79
CA ILE A 89 9.82 -3.34 1.46
C ILE A 89 10.06 -4.65 0.69
N SER A 90 10.67 -5.64 1.33
CA SER A 90 10.93 -6.95 0.72
C SER A 90 9.63 -7.64 0.26
N GLN A 91 8.57 -7.61 1.06
CA GLN A 91 7.27 -8.17 0.67
C GLN A 91 6.66 -7.44 -0.53
N PHE A 92 6.71 -6.10 -0.55
CA PHE A 92 6.23 -5.33 -1.70
C PHE A 92 7.00 -5.68 -2.98
N LEU A 93 8.33 -5.79 -2.91
CA LEU A 93 9.15 -6.18 -4.04
C LEU A 93 8.84 -7.62 -4.52
N CYS A 94 8.57 -8.55 -3.60
CA CYS A 94 8.18 -9.92 -3.95
C CYS A 94 6.84 -9.98 -4.71
N VAL A 95 5.86 -9.16 -4.31
CA VAL A 95 4.60 -9.04 -5.05
C VAL A 95 4.84 -8.38 -6.41
N ALA A 96 5.63 -7.31 -6.47
CA ALA A 96 5.95 -6.61 -7.72
C ALA A 96 6.65 -7.50 -8.75
N THR A 97 7.63 -8.30 -8.33
CA THR A 97 8.30 -9.26 -9.24
C THR A 97 7.33 -10.32 -9.74
N SER A 98 6.37 -10.73 -8.92
CA SER A 98 5.31 -11.67 -9.35
C SER A 98 4.37 -11.05 -10.38
N ILE A 99 3.97 -9.78 -10.20
CA ILE A 99 3.20 -9.04 -11.22
C ILE A 99 3.97 -9.00 -12.54
N ILE A 100 5.27 -8.67 -12.51
CA ILE A 100 6.10 -8.58 -13.73
C ILE A 100 6.13 -9.91 -14.50
N ARG A 101 6.08 -11.06 -13.81
CA ARG A 101 6.01 -12.38 -14.48
C ARG A 101 4.73 -12.58 -15.30
N HIS A 102 3.64 -11.91 -14.96
CA HIS A 102 2.38 -11.97 -15.71
C HIS A 102 2.31 -10.97 -16.87
N LEU A 103 3.27 -10.04 -16.97
CA LEU A 103 3.35 -9.06 -18.05
C LEU A 103 4.29 -9.47 -19.18
N ARG A 104 5.02 -10.59 -19.01
CA ARG A 104 5.92 -11.18 -20.01
C ARG A 104 5.22 -12.31 -20.73
#